data_AF-A0A7C1Y729-F1
#
_entry.id   AF-A0A7C1Y729-F1
#
_cell.length_a   1.000
_cell.length_b   1.000
_cell.length_c   1.000
_cell.angle_alpha   90.00
_cell.angle_beta   90.00
_cell.angle_gamma   90.00
#
_symmetry.space_group_name_H-M   'P 1'
#
loop_
_entity.id
_entity.type
_entity.pdbx_description
1 polymer ?
#
loop_
_entity_poly.entity_id
_entity_poly.type
_entity_poly.pdbx_seq_one_letter_code
_entity_poly.pdbx_strand_id
1 'polypeptide(L)'
;MCKKFILLVSILLTLVGTTQAGLYVWSGEAGDGLWETPANWTVTDSTWTWPNEENAADPNLAFYINLDTLAIDVNDGGVVTRGDRLNIENGDELTTAVLTLDNASSLTVSGRLSIGMNLMGELNVLGGSTLTILAGDNGDDLYAADDSGSAGTINIVDSIVDVADTIAIDSGEGYINISGSSTITADGITVADSADGVGYLDISGSTTVNLTDDFKVDEGIGTITIGGDAVVSFDDDGYLPDKTGE
;
A
#
# COMPACT_ATOMS: atom_id res chain seq x y z
N MET A 1 -33.25 41.24 -51.20
CA MET A 1 -33.79 40.81 -49.88
C MET A 1 -33.82 39.29 -49.93
N CYS A 2 -33.01 38.52 -49.19
CA CYS A 2 -32.91 38.43 -47.73
C CYS A 2 -31.52 37.90 -47.34
N LYS A 3 -30.93 38.49 -46.28
CA LYS A 3 -29.86 37.89 -45.48
C LYS A 3 -30.40 36.67 -44.73
N LYS A 4 -29.58 35.62 -44.54
CA LYS A 4 -29.60 34.65 -43.42
C LYS A 4 -28.47 33.64 -43.67
N PHE A 5 -27.31 33.79 -43.02
CA PHE A 5 -26.95 33.42 -41.64
C PHE A 5 -26.05 32.19 -41.69
N ILE A 6 -24.81 32.39 -41.24
CA ILE A 6 -23.71 31.44 -41.10
C ILE A 6 -24.10 30.41 -40.03
N LEU A 7 -23.89 29.12 -40.31
CA LEU A 7 -23.64 28.12 -39.27
C LEU A 7 -22.60 27.13 -39.81
N LEU A 8 -21.33 27.43 -39.58
CA LEU A 8 -20.25 26.44 -39.66
C LEU A 8 -20.45 25.52 -38.45
N VAL A 9 -20.94 24.31 -38.68
CA VAL A 9 -20.92 23.25 -37.65
C VAL A 9 -19.53 22.64 -37.73
N SER A 10 -18.62 23.18 -36.93
CA SER A 10 -17.36 22.52 -36.60
C SER A 10 -17.69 21.26 -35.81
N ILE A 11 -17.67 20.11 -36.47
CA ILE A 11 -17.63 18.81 -35.77
C ILE A 11 -16.24 18.72 -35.15
N LEU A 12 -16.12 19.23 -33.93
CA LEU A 12 -15.06 18.87 -33.02
C LEU A 12 -15.31 17.39 -32.69
N LEU A 13 -14.59 16.49 -33.36
CA LEU A 13 -14.44 15.12 -32.89
C LEU A 13 -13.64 15.22 -31.59
N THR A 14 -14.33 15.43 -30.47
CA THR A 14 -13.80 15.04 -29.17
C THR A 14 -13.57 13.54 -29.30
N LEU A 15 -12.30 13.15 -29.42
CA LEU A 15 -11.85 11.82 -29.08
C LEU A 15 -12.12 11.72 -27.57
N VAL A 16 -13.36 11.45 -27.21
CA VAL A 16 -13.71 10.95 -25.89
C VAL A 16 -12.96 9.64 -25.86
N GLY A 17 -11.82 9.62 -25.18
CA GLY A 17 -11.20 8.37 -24.79
C GLY A 17 -12.32 7.55 -24.18
N THR A 18 -12.74 6.53 -24.90
CA THR A 18 -13.59 5.51 -24.31
C THR A 18 -12.75 5.00 -23.17
N THR A 19 -13.09 5.41 -21.93
CA THR A 19 -12.75 4.67 -20.74
C THR A 19 -13.07 3.23 -21.07
N GLN A 20 -12.04 2.44 -21.35
CA GLN A 20 -12.19 1.02 -21.58
C GLN A 20 -12.94 0.52 -20.34
N ALA A 21 -14.07 -0.16 -20.53
CA ALA A 21 -14.70 -0.82 -19.41
C ALA A 21 -13.63 -1.77 -18.86
N GLY A 22 -13.13 -1.48 -17.66
CA GLY A 22 -11.98 -2.18 -17.11
C GLY A 22 -12.17 -3.69 -17.17
N LEU A 23 -11.11 -4.39 -17.54
CA LEU A 23 -11.16 -5.82 -17.76
C LEU A 23 -10.96 -6.51 -16.40
N TYR A 24 -12.06 -6.90 -15.77
CA TYR A 24 -12.02 -7.75 -14.58
C TYR A 24 -11.77 -9.18 -15.01
N VAL A 25 -10.51 -9.61 -15.06
CA VAL A 25 -10.16 -10.98 -15.47
C VAL A 25 -9.93 -11.83 -14.24
N TRP A 26 -10.94 -12.65 -13.92
CA TRP A 26 -10.74 -13.83 -13.10
C TRP A 26 -10.02 -14.89 -13.95
N SER A 27 -8.82 -15.29 -13.53
CA SER A 27 -7.96 -16.28 -14.20
C SER A 27 -8.06 -17.69 -13.63
N GLY A 28 -8.95 -17.92 -12.66
CA GLY A 28 -9.19 -19.24 -12.06
C GLY A 28 -9.99 -20.21 -12.95
N GLU A 29 -10.17 -21.46 -12.52
CA GLU A 29 -11.09 -22.43 -13.15
C GLU A 29 -12.47 -22.44 -12.46
N ALA A 30 -13.56 -22.55 -13.23
CA ALA A 30 -14.89 -22.04 -12.82
C ALA A 30 -15.64 -22.98 -11.87
N GLY A 31 -14.93 -24.00 -11.38
CA GLY A 31 -15.48 -25.08 -10.57
C GLY A 31 -15.54 -24.76 -9.08
N ASP A 32 -14.71 -23.85 -8.59
CA ASP A 32 -14.54 -23.67 -7.16
C ASP A 32 -14.91 -22.24 -6.77
N GLY A 33 -16.07 -22.09 -6.13
CA GLY A 33 -16.43 -20.87 -5.38
C GLY A 33 -15.57 -20.70 -4.12
N LEU A 34 -14.29 -21.04 -4.21
CA LEU A 34 -13.32 -20.97 -3.14
C LEU A 34 -12.27 -19.94 -3.54
N TRP A 35 -12.25 -18.87 -2.75
CA TRP A 35 -11.30 -17.78 -2.83
C TRP A 35 -9.85 -18.25 -2.60
N GLU A 36 -9.69 -19.47 -2.04
CA GLU A 36 -8.48 -20.22 -1.67
C GLU A 36 -7.49 -20.59 -2.80
N THR A 37 -7.67 -20.13 -4.04
CA THR A 37 -6.73 -20.47 -5.13
C THR A 37 -5.71 -19.34 -5.36
N PRO A 38 -4.39 -19.61 -5.30
CA PRO A 38 -3.35 -18.60 -5.52
C PRO A 38 -3.44 -17.92 -6.90
N ALA A 39 -3.16 -16.61 -6.96
CA ALA A 39 -3.10 -15.77 -8.19
C ALA A 39 -4.45 -15.50 -8.91
N ASN A 40 -5.53 -15.28 -8.17
CA ASN A 40 -6.89 -15.17 -8.74
C ASN A 40 -7.47 -13.75 -8.90
N TRP A 41 -6.76 -12.69 -8.48
CA TRP A 41 -7.26 -11.32 -8.59
C TRP A 41 -6.24 -10.41 -9.27
N THR A 42 -6.51 -10.08 -10.54
CA THR A 42 -5.80 -9.05 -11.28
C THR A 42 -6.78 -7.94 -11.65
N VAL A 43 -6.55 -6.73 -11.13
CA VAL A 43 -7.33 -5.54 -11.46
C VAL A 43 -6.56 -4.74 -12.52
N THR A 44 -7.08 -4.62 -13.74
CA THR A 44 -6.46 -3.86 -14.84
C THR A 44 -7.42 -2.84 -15.43
N ASP A 45 -6.93 -1.63 -15.71
CA ASP A 45 -7.68 -0.56 -16.40
C ASP A 45 -9.10 -0.30 -15.84
N SER A 46 -9.31 -0.49 -14.53
CA SER A 46 -10.64 -0.48 -13.91
C SER A 46 -10.66 0.31 -12.60
N THR A 47 -11.81 0.92 -12.29
CA THR A 47 -12.13 1.33 -10.91
C THR A 47 -12.83 0.16 -10.22
N TRP A 48 -12.20 -0.38 -9.17
CA TRP A 48 -12.76 -1.43 -8.34
C TRP A 48 -12.89 -0.95 -6.91
N THR A 49 -14.06 -1.17 -6.32
CA THR A 49 -14.21 -1.08 -4.87
C THR A 49 -14.14 -2.50 -4.36
N TRP A 50 -13.18 -2.77 -3.49
CA TRP A 50 -13.04 -4.08 -2.87
C TRP A 50 -14.37 -4.44 -2.19
N PRO A 51 -15.02 -5.58 -2.52
CA PRO A 51 -16.23 -5.96 -1.82
C PRO A 51 -15.87 -6.17 -0.34
N ASN A 52 -16.59 -5.50 0.58
CA ASN A 52 -16.71 -6.01 1.93
C ASN A 52 -17.31 -7.41 1.76
N GLU A 53 -16.61 -8.46 2.20
CA GLU A 53 -17.13 -9.82 2.07
C GLU A 53 -18.58 -9.95 2.57
N GLU A 54 -19.26 -10.92 1.97
CA GLU A 54 -20.67 -11.26 2.09
C GLU A 54 -21.06 -11.83 3.47
N ASN A 55 -20.40 -11.40 4.54
CA ASN A 55 -20.78 -11.70 5.91
C ASN A 55 -20.94 -10.42 6.74
N ALA A 56 -21.83 -9.54 6.27
CA ALA A 56 -22.37 -8.41 7.03
C ALA A 56 -22.99 -8.80 8.39
N ALA A 57 -22.98 -10.08 8.77
CA ALA A 57 -23.46 -10.61 10.04
C ALA A 57 -22.39 -10.72 11.13
N ASP A 58 -21.09 -10.84 10.78
CA ASP A 58 -20.00 -10.83 11.77
C ASP A 58 -18.97 -9.73 11.44
N PRO A 59 -19.01 -8.59 12.16
CA PRO A 59 -18.09 -7.49 11.92
C PRO A 59 -16.62 -7.85 12.21
N ASN A 60 -16.34 -8.97 12.89
CA ASN A 60 -14.97 -9.40 13.17
C ASN A 60 -14.34 -10.19 12.02
N LEU A 61 -15.12 -10.68 11.05
CA LEU A 61 -14.59 -11.46 9.91
C LEU A 61 -14.28 -10.60 8.68
N ALA A 62 -14.81 -9.38 8.61
CA ALA A 62 -14.55 -8.43 7.53
C ALA A 62 -13.09 -7.94 7.46
N PHE A 63 -12.26 -8.29 8.45
CA PHE A 63 -10.85 -7.92 8.56
C PHE A 63 -9.88 -8.92 7.91
N TYR A 64 -10.32 -10.15 7.60
CA TYR A 64 -9.44 -11.28 7.26
C TYR A 64 -9.43 -11.68 5.78
N ILE A 65 -9.58 -10.68 4.90
CA ILE A 65 -9.89 -10.87 3.46
C ILE A 65 -8.82 -11.67 2.70
N ASN A 66 -7.60 -11.77 3.22
CA ASN A 66 -6.51 -12.44 2.54
C ASN A 66 -5.99 -13.70 3.23
N LEU A 67 -6.67 -14.19 4.30
CA LEU A 67 -6.44 -15.54 4.80
C LEU A 67 -6.64 -16.60 3.70
N ASP A 68 -7.50 -16.30 2.72
CA ASP A 68 -7.84 -17.19 1.62
C ASP A 68 -7.17 -16.80 0.28
N THR A 69 -6.37 -15.73 0.21
CA THR A 69 -5.72 -15.32 -1.06
C THR A 69 -4.23 -14.99 -0.88
N LEU A 70 -3.36 -15.80 -1.51
CA LEU A 70 -1.91 -15.62 -1.42
C LEU A 70 -1.35 -14.48 -2.28
N ALA A 71 -2.09 -14.00 -3.29
CA ALA A 71 -1.60 -12.96 -4.20
C ALA A 71 -2.73 -12.11 -4.78
N ILE A 72 -2.52 -10.79 -4.77
CA ILE A 72 -3.45 -9.79 -5.29
C ILE A 72 -2.65 -8.77 -6.10
N ASP A 73 -3.01 -8.58 -7.36
CA ASP A 73 -2.29 -7.68 -8.26
C ASP A 73 -3.22 -6.57 -8.79
N VAL A 74 -2.80 -5.33 -8.64
CA VAL A 74 -3.42 -4.15 -9.25
C VAL A 74 -2.41 -3.61 -10.26
N ASN A 75 -2.68 -3.85 -11.54
CA ASN A 75 -1.72 -3.62 -12.61
C ASN A 75 -2.32 -2.75 -13.71
N ASP A 76 -1.45 -2.24 -14.58
CA ASP A 76 -1.83 -1.57 -15.83
C ASP A 76 -2.92 -0.50 -15.61
N GLY A 77 -2.64 0.47 -14.74
CA GLY A 77 -3.57 1.57 -14.45
C GLY A 77 -4.81 1.17 -13.63
N GLY A 78 -4.80 0.02 -12.97
CA GLY A 78 -5.87 -0.40 -12.07
C GLY A 78 -6.03 0.58 -10.89
N VAL A 79 -7.27 0.89 -10.52
CA VAL A 79 -7.60 1.81 -9.43
C VAL A 79 -8.50 1.11 -8.43
N VAL A 80 -8.02 0.96 -7.20
CA VAL A 80 -8.73 0.28 -6.13
C VAL A 80 -8.99 1.22 -4.96
N THR A 81 -10.18 1.15 -4.38
CA THR A 81 -10.49 1.79 -3.10
C THR A 81 -11.01 0.77 -2.10
N ARG A 82 -10.50 0.83 -0.88
CA ARG A 82 -10.88 0.00 0.27
C ARG A 82 -11.25 0.89 1.46
N GLY A 83 -12.40 0.62 2.07
CA GLY A 83 -12.77 1.27 3.33
C GLY A 83 -12.14 0.59 4.54
N ASP A 84 -12.10 1.27 5.68
CA ASP A 84 -11.69 0.71 6.98
C ASP A 84 -10.26 0.13 6.97
N ARG A 85 -10.09 -1.12 7.43
CA ARG A 85 -8.79 -1.79 7.56
C ARG A 85 -8.57 -2.81 6.44
N LEU A 86 -7.32 -2.92 6.00
CA LEU A 86 -6.85 -3.96 5.09
C LEU A 86 -5.63 -4.64 5.70
N ASN A 87 -5.71 -5.96 5.85
CA ASN A 87 -4.58 -6.78 6.27
C ASN A 87 -4.11 -7.60 5.07
N ILE A 88 -2.79 -7.67 4.89
CA ILE A 88 -2.13 -8.58 3.94
C ILE A 88 -1.30 -9.56 4.75
N GLU A 89 -1.91 -10.65 5.19
CA GLU A 89 -1.31 -11.79 5.88
C GLU A 89 -1.84 -13.12 5.38
N ASN A 90 -1.03 -14.18 5.32
CA ASN A 90 -1.59 -15.51 5.08
C ASN A 90 -2.01 -16.17 6.40
N GLY A 91 -2.92 -17.14 6.36
CA GLY A 91 -3.32 -17.96 7.52
C GLY A 91 -2.36 -19.11 7.87
N ASP A 92 -1.28 -19.31 7.11
CA ASP A 92 -0.22 -20.28 7.42
C ASP A 92 1.17 -19.63 7.58
N GLU A 93 2.03 -20.25 8.40
CA GLU A 93 3.41 -19.81 8.67
C GLU A 93 4.40 -20.14 7.52
N LEU A 94 3.94 -20.74 6.42
CA LEU A 94 4.80 -21.31 5.39
C LEU A 94 4.81 -20.51 4.08
N THR A 95 3.82 -19.64 3.88
CA THR A 95 3.67 -18.84 2.67
C THR A 95 3.32 -17.40 2.97
N THR A 96 3.90 -16.50 2.18
CA THR A 96 3.70 -15.05 2.28
C THR A 96 2.53 -14.64 1.39
N ALA A 97 1.57 -13.92 1.94
CA ALA A 97 0.55 -13.25 1.13
C ALA A 97 1.12 -11.98 0.50
N VAL A 98 0.83 -11.74 -0.78
CA VAL A 98 1.43 -10.63 -1.55
C VAL A 98 0.35 -9.71 -2.12
N LEU A 99 0.52 -8.40 -1.93
CA LEU A 99 -0.21 -7.37 -2.65
C LEU A 99 0.76 -6.59 -3.55
N THR A 100 0.45 -6.50 -4.84
CA THR A 100 1.27 -5.77 -5.82
C THR A 100 0.46 -4.65 -6.46
N LEU A 101 1.01 -3.44 -6.49
CA LEU A 101 0.58 -2.33 -7.34
C LEU A 101 1.68 -2.10 -8.38
N ASP A 102 1.39 -2.25 -9.67
CA ASP A 102 2.39 -2.04 -10.73
C ASP A 102 1.82 -1.28 -11.94
N ASN A 103 2.73 -0.70 -12.72
CA ASN A 103 2.47 -0.01 -13.98
C ASN A 103 1.37 1.07 -13.87
N ALA A 104 1.68 2.11 -13.10
CA ALA A 104 0.82 3.29 -12.87
C ALA A 104 -0.55 2.97 -12.23
N SER A 105 -0.60 1.95 -11.37
CA SER A 105 -1.80 1.56 -10.64
C SER A 105 -1.95 2.32 -9.33
N SER A 106 -3.12 2.25 -8.71
CA SER A 106 -3.36 2.91 -7.43
C SER A 106 -4.25 2.14 -6.48
N LEU A 107 -3.93 2.23 -5.19
CA LEU A 107 -4.76 1.78 -4.08
C LEU A 107 -4.98 2.94 -3.12
N THR A 108 -6.24 3.18 -2.76
CA THR A 108 -6.61 4.07 -1.64
C THR A 108 -7.27 3.27 -0.54
N VAL A 109 -6.74 3.33 0.68
CA VAL A 109 -7.34 2.76 1.88
C VAL A 109 -7.82 3.89 2.78
N SER A 110 -9.07 3.86 3.24
CA SER A 110 -9.64 4.89 4.10
C SER A 110 -9.42 4.64 5.61
N GLY A 111 -8.41 3.85 5.93
CA GLY A 111 -7.99 3.48 7.28
C GLY A 111 -6.72 2.64 7.19
N ARG A 112 -6.43 1.82 8.20
CA ARG A 112 -5.16 1.08 8.31
C ARG A 112 -4.87 0.10 7.16
N LEU A 113 -3.60 0.02 6.74
CA LEU A 113 -3.05 -1.09 5.96
C LEU A 113 -1.95 -1.80 6.77
N SER A 114 -2.17 -3.05 7.17
CA SER A 114 -1.17 -3.86 7.88
C SER A 114 -0.64 -4.98 7.00
N ILE A 115 0.68 -5.05 6.85
CA ILE A 115 1.39 -6.07 6.08
C ILE A 115 2.03 -7.06 7.04
N GLY A 116 1.54 -8.30 7.02
CA GLY A 116 1.94 -9.35 7.94
C GLY A 116 1.55 -8.99 9.38
N MET A 117 0.25 -8.79 9.66
CA MET A 117 -0.20 -8.43 11.01
C MET A 117 0.00 -9.59 11.99
N ASN A 118 -0.49 -10.79 11.71
CA ASN A 118 -0.34 -11.99 12.55
C ASN A 118 0.72 -12.98 12.04
N LEU A 119 0.99 -12.96 10.74
CA LEU A 119 1.83 -13.93 10.02
C LEU A 119 2.67 -13.22 8.97
N MET A 120 2.86 -13.80 7.78
CA MET A 120 3.73 -13.28 6.74
C MET A 120 2.97 -12.51 5.67
N GLY A 121 3.41 -11.29 5.38
CA GLY A 121 2.86 -10.43 4.33
C GLY A 121 3.92 -9.67 3.54
N GLU A 122 3.60 -9.39 2.29
CA GLU A 122 4.42 -8.56 1.41
C GLU A 122 3.56 -7.57 0.62
N LEU A 123 4.04 -6.33 0.52
CA LEU A 123 3.49 -5.28 -0.33
C LEU A 123 4.56 -4.80 -1.30
N ASN A 124 4.20 -4.75 -2.59
CA ASN A 124 5.03 -4.20 -3.65
C ASN A 124 4.32 -3.01 -4.30
N VAL A 125 4.90 -1.81 -4.23
CA VAL A 125 4.41 -0.60 -4.92
C VAL A 125 5.45 -0.20 -5.97
N LEU A 126 5.15 -0.49 -7.23
CA LEU A 126 6.10 -0.50 -8.34
C LEU A 126 5.61 0.33 -9.54
N GLY A 127 6.53 0.66 -10.44
CA GLY A 127 6.20 1.08 -11.80
C GLY A 127 5.39 2.39 -11.90
N GLY A 128 5.67 3.37 -11.04
CA GLY A 128 4.93 4.64 -11.03
C GLY A 128 3.58 4.57 -10.34
N SER A 129 3.34 3.53 -9.53
CA SER A 129 2.07 3.34 -8.82
C SER A 129 1.93 4.29 -7.63
N THR A 130 0.70 4.41 -7.13
CA THR A 130 0.35 5.27 -6.00
C THR A 130 -0.38 4.49 -4.91
N LEU A 131 0.15 4.50 -3.69
CA LEU A 131 -0.57 4.07 -2.49
C LEU A 131 -1.00 5.29 -1.69
N THR A 132 -2.26 5.32 -1.25
CA THR A 132 -2.78 6.37 -0.37
C THR A 132 -3.50 5.75 0.82
N ILE A 133 -3.11 6.15 2.02
CA ILE A 133 -3.77 5.81 3.28
C ILE A 133 -4.37 7.10 3.85
N LEU A 134 -5.70 7.18 3.91
CA LEU A 134 -6.41 8.39 4.35
C LEU A 134 -6.61 8.40 5.86
N ALA A 135 -6.68 9.61 6.43
CA ALA A 135 -7.07 9.81 7.82
C ALA A 135 -8.47 9.24 8.10
N GLY A 136 -8.56 8.48 9.17
CA GLY A 136 -9.74 7.83 9.72
C GLY A 136 -9.77 7.96 11.26
N ASP A 137 -10.59 7.14 11.91
CA ASP A 137 -10.86 7.28 13.35
C ASP A 137 -9.99 6.37 14.24
N ASN A 138 -9.11 5.49 13.70
CA ASN A 138 -8.47 4.41 14.47
C ASN A 138 -7.06 3.95 13.97
N GLY A 139 -6.07 4.85 13.94
CA GLY A 139 -4.66 4.49 13.66
C GLY A 139 -4.47 4.06 12.21
N ASP A 140 -4.57 5.05 11.33
CA ASP A 140 -4.62 4.92 9.87
C ASP A 140 -3.21 4.93 9.30
N ASP A 141 -2.47 3.94 9.77
CA ASP A 141 -1.06 3.81 9.52
C ASP A 141 -0.84 2.76 8.43
N LEU A 142 0.37 2.79 7.90
CA LEU A 142 0.92 1.71 7.11
C LEU A 142 1.88 0.91 7.99
N TYR A 143 1.51 -0.33 8.33
CA TYR A 143 2.36 -1.21 9.14
C TYR A 143 3.08 -2.26 8.29
N ALA A 144 4.37 -2.46 8.57
CA ALA A 144 5.12 -3.65 8.21
C ALA A 144 5.44 -4.42 9.50
N ALA A 145 4.71 -5.51 9.75
CA ALA A 145 4.62 -6.20 11.04
C ALA A 145 3.94 -5.34 12.13
N ASP A 146 2.80 -5.84 12.63
CA ASP A 146 1.88 -5.12 13.54
C ASP A 146 1.53 -5.96 14.80
N ASP A 147 1.90 -7.26 14.85
CA ASP A 147 1.82 -8.08 16.07
C ASP A 147 3.09 -8.91 16.34
N SER A 148 3.22 -9.38 17.57
CA SER A 148 4.33 -10.22 18.02
C SER A 148 4.42 -11.53 17.23
N GLY A 149 5.60 -11.84 16.71
CA GLY A 149 5.86 -13.04 15.90
C GLY A 149 5.41 -12.92 14.44
N SER A 150 4.89 -11.77 14.03
CA SER A 150 4.53 -11.48 12.65
C SER A 150 5.73 -11.04 11.81
N ALA A 151 5.59 -11.07 10.47
CA ALA A 151 6.62 -10.62 9.55
C ALA A 151 6.03 -9.88 8.35
N GLY A 152 6.44 -8.63 8.16
CA GLY A 152 5.95 -7.76 7.10
C GLY A 152 7.08 -7.22 6.22
N THR A 153 6.89 -7.24 4.90
CA THR A 153 7.81 -6.60 3.96
C THR A 153 7.08 -5.62 3.06
N ILE A 154 7.58 -4.39 2.97
CA ILE A 154 7.07 -3.35 2.05
C ILE A 154 8.21 -2.96 1.12
N ASN A 155 7.98 -3.06 -0.19
CA ASN A 155 8.91 -2.63 -1.23
C ASN A 155 8.28 -1.52 -2.06
N ILE A 156 8.94 -0.37 -2.12
CA ILE A 156 8.49 0.81 -2.87
C ILE A 156 9.58 1.19 -3.86
N VAL A 157 9.25 1.17 -5.15
CA VAL A 157 10.21 1.45 -6.23
C VAL A 157 9.57 2.35 -7.27
N ASP A 158 10.22 3.48 -7.55
CA ASP A 158 9.78 4.47 -8.55
C ASP A 158 8.29 4.85 -8.40
N SER A 159 7.82 5.04 -7.16
CA SER A 159 6.38 5.14 -6.85
C SER A 159 6.07 6.22 -5.81
N ILE A 160 4.78 6.54 -5.65
CA ILE A 160 4.28 7.51 -4.68
C ILE A 160 3.56 6.79 -3.55
N VAL A 161 3.89 7.11 -2.31
CA VAL A 161 3.16 6.64 -1.12
C VAL A 161 2.81 7.85 -0.25
N ASP A 162 1.52 8.01 0.02
CA ASP A 162 0.97 9.08 0.84
C ASP A 162 0.18 8.49 2.00
N VAL A 163 0.65 8.66 3.22
CA VAL A 163 0.04 8.15 4.44
C VAL A 163 -0.38 9.34 5.30
N ALA A 164 -1.62 9.36 5.75
CA ALA A 164 -2.11 10.51 6.51
C ALA A 164 -1.51 10.61 7.93
N ASP A 165 -1.10 9.48 8.49
CA ASP A 165 -0.52 9.35 9.82
C ASP A 165 0.85 8.67 9.69
N THR A 166 1.08 7.54 10.35
CA THR A 166 2.43 6.98 10.52
C THR A 166 2.71 5.82 9.56
N ILE A 167 3.97 5.71 9.10
CA ILE A 167 4.49 4.45 8.55
C ILE A 167 5.29 3.77 9.67
N ALA A 168 4.87 2.57 10.06
CA ALA A 168 5.42 1.91 11.23
C ALA A 168 5.92 0.49 10.94
N ILE A 169 6.99 0.12 11.63
CA ILE A 169 7.28 -1.27 11.96
C ILE A 169 7.04 -1.38 13.46
N ASP A 170 5.94 -2.00 13.89
CA ASP A 170 5.53 -1.97 15.29
C ASP A 170 6.14 -3.14 16.08
N SER A 171 5.48 -4.29 16.02
CA SER A 171 5.88 -5.54 16.69
C SER A 171 6.18 -6.62 15.64
N GLY A 172 6.99 -7.61 16.01
CA GLY A 172 7.46 -8.63 15.05
C GLY A 172 8.63 -8.15 14.20
N GLU A 173 8.84 -8.78 13.04
CA GLU A 173 9.99 -8.51 12.15
C GLU A 173 9.55 -7.81 10.85
N GLY A 174 9.86 -6.52 10.73
CA GLY A 174 9.42 -5.67 9.62
C GLY A 174 10.57 -5.16 8.74
N TYR A 175 10.32 -5.13 7.44
CA TYR A 175 11.24 -4.61 6.42
C TYR A 175 10.53 -3.59 5.55
N ILE A 176 11.07 -2.38 5.42
CA ILE A 176 10.59 -1.35 4.50
C ILE A 176 11.76 -0.92 3.61
N ASN A 177 11.64 -1.21 2.31
CA ASN A 177 12.64 -0.91 1.29
C ASN A 177 12.09 0.14 0.33
N ILE A 178 12.71 1.31 0.27
CA ILE A 178 12.30 2.43 -0.59
C ILE A 178 13.44 2.79 -1.52
N SER A 179 13.22 2.73 -2.82
CA SER A 179 14.28 2.94 -3.81
C SER A 179 13.79 3.61 -5.10
N GLY A 180 14.72 3.87 -6.01
CA GLY A 180 14.44 4.52 -7.29
C GLY A 180 14.17 6.01 -7.15
N SER A 181 13.17 6.53 -7.86
CA SER A 181 12.67 7.90 -7.79
C SER A 181 11.31 7.92 -7.09
N SER A 182 11.27 7.41 -5.86
CA SER A 182 10.04 7.36 -5.07
C SER A 182 9.78 8.66 -4.31
N THR A 183 8.51 8.95 -4.03
CA THR A 183 8.09 10.08 -3.17
C THR A 183 7.23 9.55 -2.05
N ILE A 184 7.61 9.83 -0.81
CA ILE A 184 6.90 9.40 0.40
C ILE A 184 6.44 10.65 1.17
N THR A 185 5.18 10.65 1.56
CA THR A 185 4.59 11.62 2.50
C THR A 185 3.92 10.86 3.63
N ALA A 186 4.22 11.27 4.87
CA ALA A 186 3.61 10.72 6.08
C ALA A 186 3.66 11.78 7.20
N ASP A 187 2.98 11.54 8.31
CA ASP A 187 3.22 12.32 9.52
C ASP A 187 4.58 11.96 10.10
N GLY A 188 4.78 10.68 10.43
CA GLY A 188 6.06 10.16 10.91
C GLY A 188 6.44 8.82 10.31
N ILE A 189 7.67 8.40 10.59
CA ILE A 189 8.10 7.01 10.42
C ILE A 189 8.72 6.52 11.73
N THR A 190 8.17 5.42 12.24
CA THR A 190 8.66 4.77 13.46
C THR A 190 9.10 3.35 13.15
N VAL A 191 10.35 3.02 13.49
CA VAL A 191 10.94 1.70 13.26
C VAL A 191 11.08 0.97 14.60
N ALA A 192 10.53 -0.22 14.70
CA ALA A 192 10.50 -1.01 15.93
C ALA A 192 9.83 -0.24 17.08
N ASP A 193 8.56 0.12 16.88
CA ASP A 193 7.74 0.91 17.82
C ASP A 193 7.54 0.19 19.16
N SER A 194 7.42 -1.13 19.13
CA SER A 194 7.30 -1.97 20.33
C SER A 194 8.63 -2.60 20.76
N ALA A 195 8.78 -2.89 22.05
CA ALA A 195 9.99 -3.48 22.63
C ALA A 195 10.39 -4.85 22.05
N ASP A 196 9.45 -5.60 21.47
CA ASP A 196 9.71 -6.86 20.75
C ASP A 196 9.80 -6.69 19.23
N GLY A 197 9.65 -5.47 18.73
CA GLY A 197 9.81 -5.10 17.33
C GLY A 197 11.26 -5.18 16.87
N VAL A 198 11.44 -5.71 15.67
CA VAL A 198 12.70 -5.70 14.94
C VAL A 198 12.44 -5.10 13.57
N GLY A 199 13.00 -3.92 13.30
CA GLY A 199 12.66 -3.15 12.11
C GLY A 199 13.87 -2.76 11.28
N TYR A 200 13.71 -2.84 9.96
CA TYR A 200 14.71 -2.45 8.99
C TYR A 200 14.09 -1.51 7.97
N LEU A 201 14.58 -0.27 7.93
CA LEU A 201 14.23 0.71 6.91
C LEU A 201 15.46 1.02 6.05
N ASP A 202 15.36 0.77 4.75
CA ASP A 202 16.37 1.15 3.76
C ASP A 202 15.78 2.12 2.74
N ILE A 203 16.33 3.33 2.69
CA ILE A 203 15.95 4.39 1.75
C ILE A 203 17.14 4.66 0.83
N SER A 204 16.95 4.47 -0.47
CA SER A 204 18.02 4.57 -1.46
C SER A 204 17.57 5.25 -2.76
N GLY A 205 18.49 5.39 -3.71
CA GLY A 205 18.22 6.00 -5.01
C GLY A 205 18.13 7.52 -4.95
N SER A 206 17.15 8.10 -5.63
CA SER A 206 16.81 9.54 -5.65
C SER A 206 15.49 9.81 -4.91
N THR A 207 15.14 8.93 -3.96
CA THR A 207 13.89 8.98 -3.21
C THR A 207 13.78 10.28 -2.40
N THR A 208 12.59 10.85 -2.33
CA THR A 208 12.26 11.97 -1.43
C THR A 208 11.25 11.51 -0.39
N VAL A 209 11.54 11.72 0.90
CA VAL A 209 10.65 11.46 2.03
C VAL A 209 10.39 12.78 2.75
N ASN A 210 9.12 13.15 2.89
CA ASN A 210 8.70 14.35 3.61
C ASN A 210 7.75 13.94 4.75
N LEU A 211 8.17 14.23 5.97
CA LEU A 211 7.46 13.93 7.20
C LEU A 211 7.05 15.23 7.89
N THR A 212 5.87 15.27 8.50
CA THR A 212 5.42 16.44 9.27
C THR A 212 5.76 16.33 10.76
N ASP A 213 6.21 15.17 11.22
CA ASP A 213 6.57 14.85 12.58
C ASP A 213 7.82 13.92 12.58
N ASP A 214 7.91 13.04 13.57
CA ASP A 214 9.07 12.24 13.93
C ASP A 214 9.63 11.32 12.83
N PHE A 215 10.96 11.19 12.82
CA PHE A 215 11.69 10.12 12.14
C PHE A 215 12.55 9.34 13.13
N LYS A 216 12.11 8.14 13.55
CA LYS A 216 12.73 7.46 14.69
C LYS A 216 12.79 5.94 14.64
N VAL A 217 13.70 5.39 15.45
CA VAL A 217 13.59 4.02 16.00
C VAL A 217 13.18 4.16 17.46
N ASP A 218 12.21 3.39 17.94
CA ASP A 218 11.67 3.56 19.29
C ASP A 218 12.09 2.45 20.26
N GLU A 219 11.15 1.65 20.79
CA GLU A 219 11.40 0.74 21.92
C GLU A 219 12.24 -0.49 21.55
N GLY A 220 12.16 -0.96 20.31
CA GLY A 220 12.73 -2.22 19.85
C GLY A 220 14.13 -2.12 19.21
N ILE A 221 14.44 -3.07 18.32
CA ILE A 221 15.70 -3.09 17.56
C ILE A 221 15.43 -2.57 16.15
N GLY A 222 15.78 -1.32 15.88
CA GLY A 222 15.66 -0.72 14.56
C GLY A 222 16.99 -0.44 13.88
N THR A 223 17.02 -0.58 12.55
CA THR A 223 18.09 -0.06 11.69
C THR A 223 17.47 0.83 10.62
N ILE A 224 18.03 2.02 10.47
CA ILE A 224 17.68 2.95 9.39
C ILE A 224 18.93 3.18 8.54
N THR A 225 18.80 2.90 7.24
CA THR A 225 19.83 3.17 6.24
C THR A 225 19.30 4.19 5.24
N ILE A 226 20.06 5.26 5.02
CA ILE A 226 19.79 6.25 3.98
C ILE A 226 21.01 6.33 3.08
N GLY A 227 20.82 6.04 1.79
CA GLY A 227 21.88 5.96 0.79
C GLY A 227 21.54 6.62 -0.54
N GLY A 228 22.51 6.64 -1.46
CA GLY A 228 22.36 7.27 -2.77
C GLY A 228 22.22 8.79 -2.68
N ASP A 229 21.31 9.33 -3.48
CA ASP A 229 20.91 10.73 -3.53
C ASP A 229 19.56 10.97 -2.80
N ALA A 230 19.16 10.05 -1.92
CA ALA A 230 17.90 10.15 -1.19
C ALA A 230 17.89 11.35 -0.24
N VAL A 231 16.71 11.96 -0.09
CA VAL A 231 16.46 13.09 0.80
C VAL A 231 15.34 12.73 1.75
N VAL A 232 15.61 12.85 3.04
CA VAL A 232 14.60 12.73 4.11
C VAL A 232 14.52 14.08 4.83
N SER A 233 13.33 14.63 4.90
CA SER A 233 13.02 15.86 5.66
C SER A 233 11.86 15.60 6.61
N PHE A 234 11.98 16.14 7.82
CA PHE A 234 11.00 16.06 8.89
C PHE A 234 10.94 17.41 9.60
N ASP A 235 9.76 17.78 10.10
CA ASP A 235 9.52 19.09 10.70
C ASP A 235 9.75 19.12 12.22
N ASP A 236 9.69 17.97 12.91
CA ASP A 236 9.95 17.84 14.35
C ASP A 236 11.26 17.09 14.66
N ASP A 237 11.22 16.00 15.43
CA ASP A 237 12.40 15.35 15.96
C ASP A 237 12.89 14.18 15.08
N GLY A 238 14.20 14.00 15.04
CA GLY A 238 14.85 12.82 14.47
C GLY A 238 15.55 12.04 15.56
N TYR A 239 15.07 10.85 15.89
CA TYR A 239 15.65 10.02 16.96
C TYR A 239 16.19 8.69 16.42
N LEU A 240 17.51 8.63 16.23
CA LEU A 240 18.22 7.38 15.94
C LEU A 240 18.92 6.93 17.23
N PRO A 241 18.46 5.89 17.93
CA PRO A 241 19.11 5.38 19.11
C PRO A 241 20.51 4.90 18.72
N ASP A 242 21.52 5.58 19.26
CA ASP A 242 22.90 5.12 19.21
C ASP A 242 23.03 3.91 20.13
N LYS A 243 22.76 2.71 19.61
CA LYS A 243 23.06 1.47 20.32
C LYS A 243 24.56 1.17 20.26
N THR A 244 25.41 2.11 20.67
CA THR A 244 26.79 1.85 21.09
C THR A 244 26.85 1.81 22.63
N GLY A 245 26.20 0.80 23.22
CA GLY A 245 26.07 0.75 24.68
C GLY A 245 25.64 -0.57 25.32
N GLU A 246 25.91 -1.72 24.70
CA GLU A 246 26.00 -3.02 25.40
C GLU A 246 27.30 -3.76 25.03
#